data_AF-A0A7J7I7J7-F1
#
_entry.id   AF-A0A7J7I7J7-F1
#
_cell.length_a   1.000
_cell.length_b   1.000
_cell.length_c   1.000
_cell.angle_alpha   90.00
_cell.angle_beta   90.00
_cell.angle_gamma   90.00
#
_symmetry.space_group_name_H-M   'P 1'
#
loop_
_entity.id
_entity.type
_entity.pdbx_description
1 polymer ?
#
loop_
_entity_poly.entity_id
_entity_poly.type
_entity_poly.pdbx_seq_one_letter_code
_entity_poly.pdbx_strand_id
1 'polypeptide(L)'
;MAAATLSAADSEKLSKLQSAVAGLSQISDNEKSGFINLVARSLSGEAQHVEWSKIQTPTDEVVVPYDSLAPTPEDPAETKKLLDKLVVLKLNGGLGTTMGCTGPKSVIEVRNGLTFLDLIVIQIESLNSKYGCNVPLLLMNSFNTHDDTQKIVEKYAKSNIEVHTFNQSQYPRLVVEDFMPLPCKGNTSKDGWYPPGHGDVFPSLKNSGKLDALLSQGKEYVFVANSDNLGAVVDLKILNHLIRNKNEYCMEVTPKTLADVKGGTLISYDGKVQLLEIAQVPDSHVNEFKSIEKFKIFNTNNLWVNLHAIKRLVETNALKMEIIPNPKEVDGIKVMQLETAAGAAIRFFDHAIGINGPRSRFLPVKASSDLLLVQSDLYTLNDGYVTRNKARANPSNPSIELGPEFKKVADFLSRFKSIPSIIELDSLKVTGDVWFGSGITLKGKVVIAAKSGVKLEIPDGAVIANMEVNGPKDI
;
A
#
# COMPACT_ATOMS: atom_id res chain seq x y z
N MET A 1 -29.36 4.11 -13.49
CA MET A 1 -29.06 2.66 -13.48
C MET A 1 -30.18 1.96 -12.74
N ALA A 2 -30.81 0.96 -13.36
CA ALA A 2 -31.76 0.10 -12.65
C ALA A 2 -31.00 -0.60 -11.51
N ALA A 3 -31.53 -0.55 -10.28
CA ALA A 3 -30.97 -1.36 -9.19
C ALA A 3 -31.06 -2.82 -9.62
N ALA A 4 -29.92 -3.50 -9.71
CA ALA A 4 -29.90 -4.92 -10.05
C ALA A 4 -30.68 -5.68 -8.96
N THR A 5 -31.85 -6.19 -9.31
CA THR A 5 -32.66 -7.03 -8.42
C THR A 5 -32.01 -8.39 -8.31
N LEU A 6 -31.70 -8.81 -7.08
CA LEU A 6 -31.20 -10.16 -6.78
C LEU A 6 -32.15 -11.21 -7.35
N SER A 7 -31.58 -12.30 -7.88
CA SER A 7 -32.38 -13.47 -8.24
C SER A 7 -33.06 -14.07 -7.00
N ALA A 8 -34.12 -14.85 -7.18
CA ALA A 8 -34.78 -15.54 -6.06
C ALA A 8 -33.78 -16.47 -5.31
N ALA A 9 -32.91 -17.14 -6.06
CA ALA A 9 -31.87 -18.01 -5.50
C ALA A 9 -30.83 -17.21 -4.70
N ASP A 10 -30.38 -16.05 -5.20
CA ASP A 10 -29.41 -15.22 -4.49
C ASP A 10 -30.02 -14.51 -3.28
N SER A 11 -31.31 -14.19 -3.33
CA SER A 11 -32.06 -13.69 -2.18
C SER A 11 -32.16 -14.73 -1.06
N GLU A 12 -32.40 -16.01 -1.41
CA GLU A 12 -32.40 -17.11 -0.45
C GLU A 12 -31.00 -17.34 0.16
N LYS A 13 -29.94 -17.33 -0.67
CA LYS A 13 -28.54 -17.40 -0.19
C LYS A 13 -28.23 -16.28 0.79
N LEU A 14 -28.62 -15.04 0.46
CA LEU A 14 -28.37 -13.89 1.31
C LEU A 14 -29.12 -13.99 2.65
N SER A 15 -30.36 -14.45 2.66
CA SER A 15 -31.15 -14.67 3.89
C SER A 15 -30.52 -15.73 4.81
N LYS A 16 -30.08 -16.86 4.23
CA LYS A 16 -29.33 -17.90 4.98
C LYS A 16 -28.03 -17.35 5.54
N LEU A 17 -27.29 -16.58 4.74
CA LEU A 17 -26.04 -15.97 5.16
C LEU A 17 -26.25 -14.94 6.29
N GLN A 18 -27.29 -14.10 6.21
CA GLN A 18 -27.66 -13.16 7.26
C GLN A 18 -27.92 -13.87 8.59
N SER A 19 -28.68 -14.97 8.55
CA SER A 19 -28.97 -15.79 9.73
C SER A 19 -27.71 -16.39 10.33
N ALA A 20 -26.79 -16.89 9.49
CA ALA A 20 -25.52 -17.46 9.94
C ALA A 20 -24.59 -16.41 10.56
N VAL A 21 -24.46 -15.25 9.92
CA VAL A 21 -23.62 -14.13 10.37
C VAL A 21 -24.16 -13.52 11.67
N ALA A 22 -25.48 -13.50 11.86
CA ALA A 22 -26.09 -13.04 13.12
C ALA A 22 -25.58 -13.84 14.33
N GLY A 23 -25.35 -15.15 14.15
CA GLY A 23 -24.84 -16.05 15.18
C GLY A 23 -23.33 -15.94 15.48
N LEU A 24 -22.57 -15.15 14.71
CA LEU A 24 -21.13 -14.95 14.95
C LEU A 24 -20.91 -13.89 16.03
N SER A 25 -20.56 -14.31 17.25
CA SER A 25 -20.33 -13.41 18.40
C SER A 25 -18.96 -12.73 18.38
N GLN A 26 -18.04 -13.17 17.53
CA GLN A 26 -16.66 -12.66 17.43
C GLN A 26 -16.55 -11.33 16.68
N ILE A 27 -17.61 -10.89 16.02
CA ILE A 27 -17.65 -9.65 15.23
C ILE A 27 -18.81 -8.76 15.69
N SER A 28 -18.60 -7.46 15.61
CA SER A 28 -19.58 -6.43 15.97
C SER A 28 -20.74 -6.35 14.98
N ASP A 29 -21.83 -5.70 15.38
CA ASP A 29 -22.98 -5.51 14.49
C ASP A 29 -22.63 -4.67 13.26
N ASN A 30 -21.71 -3.69 13.41
CA ASN A 30 -21.18 -2.93 12.28
C ASN A 30 -20.45 -3.82 11.27
N GLU A 31 -19.64 -4.78 11.75
CA GLU A 31 -18.94 -5.73 10.88
C GLU A 31 -19.91 -6.70 10.21
N LYS A 32 -20.93 -7.19 10.94
CA LYS A 32 -21.99 -8.03 10.37
C LYS A 32 -22.72 -7.30 9.23
N SER A 33 -23.17 -6.06 9.48
CA SER A 33 -23.86 -5.26 8.47
C SER A 33 -22.96 -4.95 7.26
N GLY A 34 -21.71 -4.57 7.51
CA GLY A 34 -20.73 -4.28 6.45
C GLY A 34 -20.45 -5.51 5.57
N PHE A 35 -20.27 -6.68 6.18
CA PHE A 35 -20.06 -7.93 5.46
C PHE A 35 -21.28 -8.33 4.60
N ILE A 36 -22.48 -8.29 5.18
CA ILE A 36 -23.72 -8.61 4.45
C ILE A 36 -23.93 -7.65 3.28
N ASN A 37 -23.69 -6.35 3.47
CA ASN A 37 -23.78 -5.36 2.38
C ASN A 37 -22.80 -5.67 1.26
N LEU A 38 -21.57 -6.07 1.59
CA LEU A 38 -20.55 -6.42 0.61
C LEU A 38 -20.96 -7.67 -0.20
N VAL A 39 -21.45 -8.70 0.47
CA VAL A 39 -21.90 -9.93 -0.20
C VAL A 39 -23.16 -9.68 -1.04
N ALA A 40 -24.12 -8.92 -0.54
CA ALA A 40 -25.33 -8.56 -1.28
C ALA A 40 -25.00 -7.84 -2.59
N ARG A 41 -24.07 -6.88 -2.55
CA ARG A 41 -23.57 -6.19 -3.74
C ARG A 41 -22.86 -7.14 -4.70
N SER A 42 -22.04 -8.06 -4.17
CA SER A 42 -21.37 -9.08 -4.99
C SER A 42 -22.36 -10.00 -5.71
N LEU A 43 -23.42 -10.43 -5.04
CA LEU A 43 -24.47 -11.29 -5.61
C LEU A 43 -25.35 -10.56 -6.62
N SER A 44 -25.61 -9.26 -6.39
CA SER A 44 -26.44 -8.46 -7.29
C SER A 44 -25.81 -8.26 -8.68
N GLY A 45 -24.51 -8.53 -8.82
CA GLY A 45 -23.82 -8.23 -10.06
C GLY A 45 -23.75 -6.72 -10.34
N GLU A 46 -23.76 -5.87 -9.30
CA GLU A 46 -23.32 -4.45 -9.37
C GLU A 46 -21.82 -4.34 -9.77
N ALA A 47 -21.31 -5.28 -10.55
CA ALA A 47 -20.13 -5.10 -11.37
C ALA A 47 -20.44 -3.97 -12.35
N GLN A 48 -19.92 -2.78 -12.05
CA GLN A 48 -19.87 -1.72 -13.04
C GLN A 48 -18.94 -2.17 -14.15
N HIS A 49 -19.53 -2.83 -15.15
CA HIS A 49 -18.87 -3.05 -16.41
C HIS A 49 -18.53 -1.68 -17.00
N VAL A 50 -17.24 -1.42 -17.10
CA VAL A 50 -16.75 -0.19 -17.73
C VAL A 50 -16.94 -0.35 -19.23
N GLU A 51 -17.72 0.55 -19.82
CA GLU A 51 -17.86 0.61 -21.27
C GLU A 51 -16.58 1.21 -21.86
N TRP A 52 -15.76 0.38 -22.51
CA TRP A 52 -14.40 0.77 -22.94
C TRP A 52 -14.39 2.02 -23.84
N SER A 53 -15.42 2.20 -24.66
CA SER A 53 -15.63 3.36 -25.54
C SER A 53 -15.79 4.69 -24.81
N LYS A 54 -16.23 4.67 -23.53
CA LYS A 54 -16.42 5.87 -22.71
C LYS A 54 -15.18 6.30 -21.93
N ILE A 55 -14.15 5.45 -21.90
CA ILE A 55 -12.90 5.75 -21.19
C ILE A 55 -12.18 6.90 -21.90
N GLN A 56 -11.85 7.93 -21.15
CA GLN A 56 -11.06 9.06 -21.62
C GLN A 56 -9.79 9.21 -20.79
N THR A 57 -8.72 9.68 -21.44
CA THR A 57 -7.52 10.10 -20.73
C THR A 57 -7.84 11.34 -19.90
N PRO A 58 -7.54 11.36 -18.59
CA PRO A 58 -7.72 12.55 -17.77
C PRO A 58 -6.93 13.74 -18.32
N THR A 59 -7.49 14.94 -18.21
CA THR A 59 -6.79 16.18 -18.55
C THR A 59 -5.84 16.61 -17.43
N ASP A 60 -4.99 17.60 -17.68
CA ASP A 60 -4.05 18.12 -16.68
C ASP A 60 -4.75 18.87 -15.53
N GLU A 61 -6.02 19.25 -15.69
CA GLU A 61 -6.84 19.77 -14.59
C GLU A 61 -7.37 18.66 -13.67
N VAL A 62 -7.57 17.46 -14.20
CA VAL A 62 -8.03 16.29 -13.44
C VAL A 62 -6.85 15.54 -12.83
N VAL A 63 -5.76 15.38 -13.58
CA VAL A 63 -4.50 14.80 -13.10
C VAL A 63 -3.41 15.87 -13.19
N VAL A 64 -3.26 16.60 -12.09
CA VAL A 64 -2.40 17.79 -12.02
C VAL A 64 -0.93 17.39 -12.01
N PRO A 65 -0.08 17.93 -12.92
CA PRO A 65 1.36 17.72 -12.85
C PRO A 65 1.94 18.30 -11.55
N TYR A 66 2.73 17.53 -10.80
CA TYR A 66 3.29 17.98 -9.52
C TYR A 66 4.12 19.27 -9.63
N ASP A 67 4.85 19.44 -10.74
CA ASP A 67 5.68 20.63 -10.97
C ASP A 67 4.86 21.91 -11.22
N SER A 68 3.56 21.78 -11.53
CA SER A 68 2.65 22.92 -11.66
C SER A 68 2.08 23.41 -10.32
N LEU A 69 2.29 22.65 -9.23
CA LEU A 69 1.78 23.01 -7.91
C LEU A 69 2.50 24.24 -7.37
N ALA A 70 1.73 25.12 -6.73
CA ALA A 70 2.29 26.26 -6.02
C ALA A 70 3.34 25.80 -4.99
N PRO A 71 4.43 26.57 -4.80
CA PRO A 71 5.43 26.23 -3.81
C PRO A 71 4.84 26.20 -2.39
N THR A 72 5.55 25.53 -1.50
CA THR A 72 5.25 25.56 -0.05
C THR A 72 5.24 27.02 0.43
N PRO A 73 4.31 27.40 1.32
CA PRO A 73 4.35 28.72 1.94
C PRO A 73 5.71 29.03 2.57
N GLU A 74 6.27 30.19 2.28
CA GLU A 74 7.54 30.63 2.86
C GLU A 74 7.41 30.94 4.36
N ASP A 75 6.23 31.41 4.78
CA ASP A 75 5.93 31.69 6.19
C ASP A 75 5.77 30.38 6.99
N PRO A 76 6.61 30.13 8.00
CA PRO A 76 6.46 28.98 8.89
C PRO A 76 5.10 28.92 9.60
N ALA A 77 4.47 30.08 9.88
CA ALA A 77 3.15 30.11 10.50
C ALA A 77 2.05 29.61 9.56
N GLU A 78 2.14 29.90 8.26
CA GLU A 78 1.25 29.32 7.26
C GLU A 78 1.48 27.82 7.08
N THR A 79 2.74 27.39 7.04
CA THR A 79 3.08 25.96 7.01
C THR A 79 2.52 25.22 8.23
N LYS A 80 2.66 25.80 9.43
CA LYS A 80 2.08 25.26 10.67
C LYS A 80 0.57 25.13 10.57
N LYS A 81 -0.14 26.15 10.07
CA LYS A 81 -1.60 26.11 9.88
C LYS A 81 -2.05 24.98 8.95
N LEU A 82 -1.29 24.70 7.88
CA LEU A 82 -1.57 23.57 6.99
C LEU A 82 -1.38 22.24 7.74
N LEU A 83 -0.25 22.08 8.43
CA LEU A 83 0.09 20.86 9.16
C LEU A 83 -0.85 20.59 10.34
N ASP A 84 -1.32 21.63 11.02
CA ASP A 84 -2.29 21.51 12.11
C ASP A 84 -3.62 20.92 11.62
N LYS A 85 -3.94 21.00 10.32
CA LYS A 85 -5.12 20.38 9.70
C LYS A 85 -4.87 18.96 9.19
N LEU A 86 -3.63 18.48 9.21
CA LEU A 86 -3.24 17.19 8.65
C LEU A 86 -3.24 16.07 9.71
N VAL A 87 -3.59 14.88 9.24
CA VAL A 87 -3.40 13.59 9.89
C VAL A 87 -2.61 12.67 8.95
N VAL A 88 -1.65 11.91 9.46
CA VAL A 88 -0.97 10.89 8.66
C VAL A 88 -1.51 9.51 9.05
N LEU A 89 -1.96 8.72 8.10
CA LEU A 89 -2.46 7.36 8.31
C LEU A 89 -1.62 6.37 7.50
N LYS A 90 -1.13 5.32 8.17
CA LYS A 90 -0.41 4.23 7.53
C LYS A 90 -1.22 2.95 7.57
N LEU A 91 -1.38 2.34 6.39
CA LEU A 91 -2.01 1.04 6.21
C LEU A 91 -1.04 -0.02 6.76
N ASN A 92 -1.38 -0.59 7.91
CA ASN A 92 -0.55 -1.51 8.69
C ASN A 92 -1.26 -2.86 8.95
N GLY A 93 -2.27 -3.19 8.15
CA GLY A 93 -3.01 -4.45 8.27
C GLY A 93 -2.31 -5.66 7.65
N GLY A 94 -1.29 -5.43 6.82
CA GLY A 94 -0.59 -6.46 6.05
C GLY A 94 0.55 -7.15 6.81
N LEU A 95 0.64 -8.46 6.65
CA LEU A 95 1.74 -9.27 7.17
C LEU A 95 2.94 -9.29 6.21
N GLY A 96 4.13 -9.48 6.76
CA GLY A 96 5.36 -9.69 5.98
C GLY A 96 5.55 -11.13 5.48
N THR A 97 4.49 -11.93 5.36
CA THR A 97 4.57 -13.38 5.06
C THR A 97 5.25 -13.70 3.74
N THR A 98 5.07 -12.86 2.71
CA THR A 98 5.77 -13.00 1.42
C THR A 98 7.30 -12.96 1.58
N MET A 99 7.78 -12.22 2.58
CA MET A 99 9.19 -12.09 2.93
C MET A 99 9.56 -12.96 4.16
N GLY A 100 8.71 -13.92 4.54
CA GLY A 100 8.96 -14.85 5.64
C GLY A 100 8.85 -14.28 7.05
N CYS A 101 8.29 -13.07 7.22
CA CYS A 101 8.08 -12.47 8.53
C CYS A 101 6.71 -12.86 9.10
N THR A 102 6.65 -13.11 10.41
CA THR A 102 5.43 -13.49 11.14
C THR A 102 4.60 -12.29 11.61
N GLY A 103 5.22 -11.11 11.73
CA GLY A 103 4.57 -9.89 12.22
C GLY A 103 4.15 -8.90 11.11
N PRO A 104 3.75 -7.68 11.52
CA PRO A 104 3.42 -6.60 10.61
C PRO A 104 4.63 -6.25 9.75
N LYS A 105 4.41 -5.97 8.46
CA LYS A 105 5.52 -5.65 7.55
C LYS A 105 6.30 -4.40 7.96
N SER A 106 5.64 -3.47 8.65
CA SER A 106 6.22 -2.22 9.14
C SER A 106 7.36 -2.40 10.15
N VAL A 107 7.51 -3.60 10.73
CA VAL A 107 8.52 -3.91 11.75
C VAL A 107 9.79 -4.51 11.16
N ILE A 108 9.84 -4.70 9.84
CA ILE A 108 11.04 -5.16 9.14
C ILE A 108 12.08 -4.04 9.21
N GLU A 109 13.30 -4.39 9.61
CA GLU A 109 14.43 -3.48 9.61
C GLU A 109 14.75 -3.05 8.19
N VAL A 110 14.76 -1.73 7.98
CA VAL A 110 15.08 -1.11 6.70
C VAL A 110 16.54 -0.70 6.68
N ARG A 111 17.04 0.06 7.65
CA ARG A 111 18.43 0.55 7.62
C ARG A 111 18.91 0.97 9.00
N ASN A 112 20.16 0.66 9.33
CA ASN A 112 20.82 1.08 10.58
C ASN A 112 20.02 0.71 11.84
N GLY A 113 19.42 -0.48 11.91
CA GLY A 113 18.58 -0.87 13.05
C GLY A 113 17.17 -0.27 13.06
N LEU A 114 16.81 0.57 12.09
CA LEU A 114 15.51 1.25 12.03
C LEU A 114 14.54 0.50 11.13
N THR A 115 13.34 0.26 11.64
CA THR A 115 12.23 -0.34 10.88
C THR A 115 11.49 0.69 10.03
N PHE A 116 10.58 0.27 9.15
CA PHE A 116 9.71 1.21 8.43
C PHE A 116 8.94 2.13 9.40
N LEU A 117 8.43 1.56 10.50
CA LEU A 117 7.69 2.32 11.49
C LEU A 117 8.58 3.34 12.20
N ASP A 118 9.84 3.00 12.50
CA ASP A 118 10.79 3.95 13.08
C ASP A 118 11.01 5.14 12.16
N LEU A 119 11.26 4.87 10.87
CA LEU A 119 11.48 5.91 9.88
C LEU A 119 10.26 6.83 9.74
N ILE A 120 9.05 6.27 9.73
CA ILE A 120 7.81 7.06 9.65
C ILE A 120 7.64 7.94 10.89
N VAL A 121 7.92 7.40 12.09
CA VAL A 121 7.82 8.16 13.33
C VAL A 121 8.84 9.30 13.35
N ILE A 122 10.10 9.03 13.00
CA ILE A 122 11.16 10.05 12.94
C ILE A 122 10.79 11.17 11.95
N GLN A 123 10.23 10.83 10.78
CA GLN A 123 9.80 11.83 9.79
C GLN A 123 8.75 12.80 10.36
N ILE A 124 7.73 12.28 11.05
CA ILE A 124 6.64 13.09 11.60
C ILE A 124 7.10 13.84 12.86
N GLU A 125 7.93 13.23 13.70
CA GLU A 125 8.53 13.89 14.86
C GLU A 125 9.43 15.06 14.45
N SER A 126 10.23 14.88 13.39
CA SER A 126 11.05 15.93 12.79
C SER A 126 10.16 17.06 12.24
N LEU A 127 9.07 16.72 11.57
CA LEU A 127 8.09 17.68 11.05
C LEU A 127 7.44 18.51 12.18
N ASN A 128 6.99 17.85 13.24
CA ASN A 128 6.38 18.47 14.43
C ASN A 128 7.36 19.41 15.12
N SER A 129 8.60 18.94 15.32
CA SER A 129 9.64 19.72 15.99
C SER A 129 10.08 20.92 15.15
N LYS A 130 10.19 20.77 13.82
CA LYS A 130 10.61 21.84 12.91
C LYS A 130 9.59 22.98 12.80
N TYR A 131 8.31 22.67 12.71
CA TYR A 131 7.25 23.67 12.47
C TYR A 131 6.40 23.98 13.72
N GLY A 132 6.70 23.34 14.85
CA GLY A 132 5.93 23.50 16.09
C GLY A 132 4.48 23.02 15.98
N CYS A 133 4.17 22.14 15.04
CA CYS A 133 2.84 21.58 14.81
C CYS A 133 2.64 20.26 15.58
N ASN A 134 1.39 19.77 15.61
CA ASN A 134 1.05 18.46 16.17
C ASN A 134 0.32 17.61 15.13
N VAL A 135 1.09 16.99 14.23
CA VAL A 135 0.57 16.03 13.24
C VAL A 135 0.53 14.63 13.89
N PRO A 136 -0.67 14.04 14.07
CA PRO A 136 -0.78 12.70 14.61
C PRO A 136 -0.52 11.64 13.54
N LEU A 137 0.02 10.49 13.98
CA LEU A 137 0.19 9.27 13.19
C LEU A 137 -0.88 8.25 13.58
N LEU A 138 -1.67 7.81 12.62
CA LEU A 138 -2.62 6.71 12.75
C LEU A 138 -2.07 5.46 12.08
N LEU A 139 -2.09 4.34 12.79
CA LEU A 139 -1.81 3.01 12.24
C LEU A 139 -3.12 2.23 12.13
N MET A 140 -3.55 1.97 10.89
CA MET A 140 -4.68 1.08 10.63
C MET A 140 -4.19 -0.36 10.62
N ASN A 141 -4.36 -1.03 11.75
CA ASN A 141 -3.94 -2.42 11.97
C ASN A 141 -5.02 -3.40 11.51
N SER A 142 -4.72 -4.69 11.57
CA SER A 142 -5.68 -5.78 11.50
C SER A 142 -5.55 -6.66 12.75
N PHE A 143 -6.48 -7.59 12.97
CA PHE A 143 -6.36 -8.63 14.00
C PHE A 143 -5.09 -9.51 13.86
N ASN A 144 -4.42 -9.46 12.70
CA ASN A 144 -3.13 -10.13 12.48
C ASN A 144 -1.93 -9.30 12.93
N THR A 145 -2.06 -7.97 13.00
CA THR A 145 -0.93 -7.06 13.24
C THR A 145 -1.07 -6.22 14.50
N HIS A 146 -2.25 -6.18 15.12
CA HIS A 146 -2.55 -5.26 16.22
C HIS A 146 -1.65 -5.46 17.44
N ASP A 147 -1.63 -6.67 17.98
CA ASP A 147 -0.94 -6.96 19.25
C ASP A 147 0.57 -6.71 19.15
N ASP A 148 1.17 -7.07 18.02
CA ASP A 148 2.59 -6.82 17.76
C ASP A 148 2.86 -5.33 17.55
N THR A 149 1.95 -4.61 16.90
CA THR A 149 2.07 -3.16 16.73
C THR A 149 1.96 -2.43 18.06
N GLN A 150 1.05 -2.84 18.96
CA GLN A 150 0.89 -2.23 20.29
C GLN A 150 2.18 -2.26 21.10
N LYS A 151 2.82 -3.43 21.18
CA LYS A 151 4.09 -3.61 21.89
C LYS A 151 5.20 -2.70 21.36
N ILE A 152 5.17 -2.42 20.05
CA ILE A 152 6.19 -1.60 19.40
C ILE A 152 5.93 -0.12 19.60
N VAL A 153 4.67 0.34 19.54
CA VAL A 153 4.36 1.78 19.67
C VAL A 153 4.68 2.34 21.06
N GLU A 154 4.72 1.48 22.09
CA GLU A 154 5.17 1.85 23.45
C GLU A 154 6.56 2.50 23.46
N LYS A 155 7.45 2.11 22.52
CA LYS A 155 8.79 2.69 22.42
C LYS A 155 8.80 4.18 22.08
N TYR A 156 7.70 4.69 21.51
CA TYR A 156 7.56 6.10 21.10
C TYR A 156 6.79 6.94 22.13
N ALA A 157 6.46 6.41 23.31
CA ALA A 157 5.66 7.13 24.31
C ALA A 157 6.28 8.46 24.79
N LYS A 158 7.60 8.64 24.59
CA LYS A 158 8.34 9.88 24.93
C LYS A 158 8.70 10.74 23.72
N SER A 159 8.36 10.29 22.51
CA SER A 159 8.62 11.03 21.27
C SER A 159 7.62 12.18 21.10
N ASN A 160 8.01 13.23 20.39
CA ASN A 160 7.17 14.40 20.12
C ASN A 160 6.15 14.14 18.98
N ILE A 161 5.33 13.11 19.17
CA ILE A 161 4.35 12.63 18.20
C ILE A 161 3.24 11.84 18.88
N GLU A 162 1.99 12.15 18.53
CA GLU A 162 0.85 11.36 18.92
C GLU A 162 0.67 10.16 17.99
N VAL A 163 0.89 8.96 18.51
CA VAL A 163 0.65 7.71 17.78
C VAL A 163 -0.67 7.10 18.22
N HIS A 164 -1.58 6.93 17.26
CA HIS A 164 -2.86 6.27 17.45
C HIS A 164 -2.92 4.99 16.62
N THR A 165 -3.65 4.02 17.15
CA THR A 165 -3.88 2.73 16.49
C THR A 165 -5.37 2.43 16.49
N PHE A 166 -5.85 1.79 15.44
CA PHE A 166 -7.19 1.19 15.40
C PHE A 166 -7.16 -0.05 14.52
N ASN A 167 -8.10 -0.98 14.74
CA ASN A 167 -8.27 -2.12 13.87
C ASN A 167 -9.25 -1.81 12.76
N GLN A 168 -8.92 -2.27 11.55
CA GLN A 168 -9.90 -2.44 10.50
C GLN A 168 -10.82 -3.64 10.81
N SER A 169 -11.92 -3.74 10.09
CA SER A 169 -12.94 -4.78 10.24
C SER A 169 -12.35 -6.20 10.08
N GLN A 170 -12.99 -7.17 10.74
CA GLN A 170 -12.73 -8.60 10.59
C GLN A 170 -13.96 -9.28 9.98
N TYR A 171 -13.86 -9.79 8.74
CA TYR A 171 -14.95 -10.50 8.06
C TYR A 171 -14.69 -12.00 8.00
N PRO A 172 -15.75 -12.83 8.03
CA PRO A 172 -15.60 -14.28 7.91
C PRO A 172 -15.35 -14.69 6.46
N ARG A 173 -14.39 -15.59 6.23
CA ARG A 173 -14.18 -16.20 4.90
C ARG A 173 -15.44 -16.97 4.48
N LEU A 174 -15.86 -16.86 3.23
CA LEU A 174 -16.99 -17.62 2.68
C LEU A 174 -16.50 -18.93 2.08
N VAL A 175 -17.09 -20.06 2.45
CA VAL A 175 -16.80 -21.33 1.78
C VAL A 175 -17.48 -21.33 0.40
N VAL A 176 -16.74 -21.68 -0.65
CA VAL A 176 -17.23 -21.57 -2.03
C VAL A 176 -18.34 -22.59 -2.31
N GLU A 177 -18.25 -23.79 -1.74
CA GLU A 177 -19.16 -24.90 -2.03
C GLU A 177 -20.61 -24.63 -1.57
N ASP A 178 -20.78 -24.12 -0.35
CA ASP A 178 -22.11 -23.92 0.26
C ASP A 178 -22.42 -22.46 0.62
N PHE A 179 -21.51 -21.54 0.29
CA PHE A 179 -21.66 -20.11 0.52
C PHE A 179 -21.88 -19.70 1.99
N MET A 180 -21.39 -20.53 2.92
CA MET A 180 -21.51 -20.31 4.36
C MET A 180 -20.22 -19.72 4.96
N PRO A 181 -20.30 -18.92 6.04
CA PRO A 181 -19.12 -18.46 6.76
C PRO A 181 -18.31 -19.62 7.31
N LEU A 182 -17.01 -19.65 7.03
CA LEU A 182 -16.09 -20.68 7.51
C LEU A 182 -16.11 -20.81 9.05
N PRO A 183 -16.22 -19.73 9.86
CA PRO A 183 -16.37 -19.84 11.31
C PRO A 183 -17.61 -20.61 11.77
N CYS A 184 -18.69 -20.64 10.98
CA CYS A 184 -19.87 -21.44 11.29
C CYS A 184 -19.63 -22.95 11.15
N LYS A 185 -18.55 -23.37 10.47
CA LYS A 185 -18.16 -24.79 10.32
C LYS A 185 -17.24 -25.30 11.44
N GLY A 186 -17.12 -24.55 12.53
CA GLY A 186 -16.26 -24.88 13.67
C GLY A 186 -14.84 -24.33 13.59
N ASN A 187 -14.41 -23.78 12.43
CA ASN A 187 -13.10 -23.12 12.31
C ASN A 187 -13.17 -21.66 12.76
N THR A 188 -13.16 -21.45 14.08
CA THR A 188 -13.17 -20.13 14.71
C THR A 188 -11.79 -19.51 14.89
N SER A 189 -10.73 -20.19 14.42
CA SER A 189 -9.35 -19.70 14.46
C SER A 189 -9.19 -18.44 13.59
N LYS A 190 -8.01 -17.78 13.66
CA LYS A 190 -7.69 -16.62 12.81
C LYS A 190 -7.87 -16.91 11.31
N ASP A 191 -7.71 -18.17 10.89
CA ASP A 191 -7.89 -18.60 9.51
C ASP A 191 -9.36 -18.68 9.07
N GLY A 192 -10.31 -18.60 9.99
CA GLY A 192 -11.73 -18.39 9.68
C GLY A 192 -12.03 -16.99 9.12
N TRP A 193 -11.11 -16.03 9.29
CA TRP A 193 -11.36 -14.60 9.12
C TRP A 193 -10.38 -13.91 8.18
N TYR A 194 -10.72 -12.69 7.77
CA TYR A 194 -9.83 -11.85 6.98
C TYR A 194 -10.17 -10.35 7.13
N PRO A 195 -9.17 -9.47 6.99
CA PRO A 195 -9.44 -8.04 6.81
C PRO A 195 -9.96 -7.76 5.39
N PRO A 196 -11.03 -6.96 5.20
CA PRO A 196 -11.69 -6.77 3.91
C PRO A 196 -11.00 -5.77 2.96
N GLY A 197 -9.66 -5.83 2.90
CA GLY A 197 -8.84 -4.95 2.09
C GLY A 197 -8.76 -3.52 2.63
N HIS A 198 -7.93 -2.70 2.00
CA HIS A 198 -7.67 -1.34 2.49
C HIS A 198 -8.82 -0.35 2.22
N GLY A 199 -9.83 -0.69 1.41
CA GLY A 199 -11.04 0.12 1.25
C GLY A 199 -11.88 0.25 2.52
N ASP A 200 -11.66 -0.64 3.49
CA ASP A 200 -12.28 -0.60 4.82
C ASP A 200 -11.73 0.53 5.72
N VAL A 201 -10.69 1.25 5.28
CA VAL A 201 -10.15 2.41 6.00
C VAL A 201 -11.22 3.45 6.34
N PHE A 202 -12.18 3.71 5.44
CA PHE A 202 -13.21 4.71 5.65
C PHE A 202 -14.23 4.31 6.74
N PRO A 203 -14.92 3.16 6.63
CA PRO A 203 -15.83 2.73 7.70
C PRO A 203 -15.10 2.47 9.02
N SER A 204 -13.90 1.87 9.02
CA SER A 204 -13.18 1.58 10.26
C SER A 204 -12.65 2.83 10.96
N LEU A 205 -12.21 3.85 10.20
CA LEU A 205 -11.83 5.14 10.80
C LEU A 205 -13.03 5.80 11.49
N LYS A 206 -14.23 5.74 10.89
CA LYS A 206 -15.46 6.21 11.53
C LYS A 206 -15.84 5.37 12.75
N ASN A 207 -15.92 4.05 12.60
CA ASN A 207 -16.37 3.13 13.64
C ASN A 207 -15.44 3.14 14.87
N SER A 208 -14.15 3.45 14.69
CA SER A 208 -13.19 3.62 15.79
C SER A 208 -13.43 4.87 16.64
N GLY A 209 -14.30 5.79 16.22
CA GLY A 209 -14.50 7.11 16.82
C GLY A 209 -13.35 8.09 16.56
N LYS A 210 -12.27 7.65 15.90
CA LYS A 210 -11.12 8.51 15.60
C LYS A 210 -11.46 9.59 14.58
N LEU A 211 -12.33 9.32 13.61
CA LEU A 211 -12.78 10.33 12.66
C LEU A 211 -13.36 11.58 13.36
N ASP A 212 -14.31 11.37 14.28
CA ASP A 212 -14.96 12.45 15.02
C ASP A 212 -14.00 13.16 15.98
N ALA A 213 -13.10 12.41 16.63
CA ALA A 213 -12.07 12.97 17.50
C ALA A 213 -11.06 13.85 16.73
N LEU A 214 -10.69 13.47 15.51
CA LEU A 214 -9.78 14.27 14.68
C LEU A 214 -10.48 15.52 14.15
N LEU A 215 -11.73 15.40 13.71
CA LEU A 215 -12.54 16.53 13.27
C LEU A 215 -12.73 17.56 14.40
N SER A 216 -12.96 17.12 15.64
CA SER A 216 -13.12 18.02 16.79
C SER A 216 -11.83 18.76 17.18
N GLN A 217 -10.67 18.21 16.79
CA GLN A 217 -9.36 18.87 16.91
C GLN A 217 -9.07 19.85 15.77
N GLY A 218 -9.98 20.02 14.80
CA GLY A 218 -9.79 20.89 13.64
C GLY A 218 -8.96 20.27 12.52
N LYS A 219 -8.80 18.94 12.51
CA LYS A 219 -8.18 18.24 11.37
C LYS A 219 -9.14 18.23 10.17
N GLU A 220 -8.61 18.42 8.97
CA GLU A 220 -9.41 18.48 7.73
C GLU A 220 -9.03 17.39 6.74
N TYR A 221 -7.76 16.96 6.69
CA TYR A 221 -7.25 15.99 5.72
C TYR A 221 -6.50 14.85 6.38
N VAL A 222 -6.65 13.65 5.82
CA VAL A 222 -5.81 12.49 6.12
C VAL A 222 -4.95 12.11 4.92
N PHE A 223 -3.66 11.96 5.14
CA PHE A 223 -2.71 11.38 4.19
C PHE A 223 -2.56 9.89 4.46
N VAL A 224 -3.19 9.06 3.63
CA VAL A 224 -3.16 7.59 3.68
C VAL A 224 -2.05 7.07 2.79
N ALA A 225 -1.19 6.20 3.32
CA ALA A 225 -0.21 5.47 2.52
C ALA A 225 0.10 4.09 3.10
N ASN A 226 0.71 3.22 2.30
CA ASN A 226 1.23 1.94 2.81
C ASN A 226 2.35 2.19 3.82
N SER A 227 2.40 1.38 4.89
CA SER A 227 3.50 1.40 5.86
C SER A 227 4.85 0.94 5.26
N ASP A 228 4.83 0.23 4.13
CA ASP A 228 6.02 -0.26 3.43
C ASP A 228 6.47 0.62 2.25
N ASN A 229 5.87 1.80 2.07
CA ASN A 229 6.31 2.79 1.07
C ASN A 229 7.14 3.90 1.74
N LEU A 230 8.46 3.85 1.56
CA LEU A 230 9.40 4.81 2.15
C LEU A 230 9.37 6.19 1.46
N GLY A 231 8.85 6.26 0.24
CA GLY A 231 8.69 7.51 -0.51
C GLY A 231 7.44 8.30 -0.09
N ALA A 232 6.52 7.68 0.64
CA ALA A 232 5.25 8.28 1.05
C ALA A 232 5.42 9.22 2.25
N VAL A 233 6.05 10.37 2.01
CA VAL A 233 6.31 11.42 3.01
C VAL A 233 5.32 12.58 2.86
N VAL A 234 5.07 13.32 3.94
CA VAL A 234 4.19 14.51 3.90
C VAL A 234 4.75 15.54 2.90
N ASP A 235 3.91 15.95 1.96
CA ASP A 235 4.23 16.98 0.97
C ASP A 235 3.36 18.22 1.15
N LEU A 236 4.00 19.34 1.47
CA LEU A 236 3.31 20.59 1.76
C LEU A 236 2.73 21.27 0.51
N LYS A 237 3.31 21.03 -0.68
CA LYS A 237 2.75 21.58 -1.94
C LYS A 237 1.42 20.92 -2.26
N ILE A 238 1.37 19.60 -2.12
CA ILE A 238 0.14 18.81 -2.29
C ILE A 238 -0.90 19.29 -1.29
N LEU A 239 -0.58 19.27 0.01
CA LEU A 239 -1.53 19.68 1.06
C LEU A 239 -2.08 21.10 0.84
N ASN A 240 -1.20 22.06 0.50
CA ASN A 240 -1.59 23.43 0.19
C ASN A 240 -2.56 23.51 -1.00
N HIS A 241 -2.27 22.78 -2.07
CA HIS A 241 -3.13 22.72 -3.26
C HIS A 241 -4.53 22.20 -2.92
N LEU A 242 -4.62 21.11 -2.17
CA LEU A 242 -5.90 20.48 -1.82
C LEU A 242 -6.78 21.39 -0.94
N ILE A 243 -6.18 22.04 0.06
CA ILE A 243 -6.90 22.97 0.94
C ILE A 243 -7.42 24.18 0.15
N ARG A 244 -6.60 24.76 -0.74
CA ARG A 244 -6.99 25.95 -1.52
C ARG A 244 -8.09 25.66 -2.53
N ASN A 245 -8.03 24.52 -3.19
CA ASN A 245 -8.98 24.14 -4.23
C ASN A 245 -10.16 23.30 -3.70
N LYS A 246 -10.19 23.00 -2.39
CA LYS A 246 -11.23 22.21 -1.71
C LYS A 246 -11.45 20.84 -2.36
N ASN A 247 -10.36 20.19 -2.77
CA ASN A 247 -10.41 18.84 -3.34
C ASN A 247 -10.73 17.83 -2.24
N GLU A 248 -11.82 17.09 -2.33
CA GLU A 248 -12.16 16.15 -1.25
C GLU A 248 -11.32 14.87 -1.29
N TYR A 249 -10.74 14.54 -2.43
CA TYR A 249 -9.90 13.36 -2.62
C TYR A 249 -8.80 13.64 -3.64
N CYS A 250 -7.57 13.26 -3.32
CA CYS A 250 -6.46 13.25 -4.24
C CYS A 250 -5.71 11.93 -4.19
N MET A 251 -5.49 11.34 -5.35
CA MET A 251 -4.65 10.15 -5.51
C MET A 251 -3.33 10.55 -6.17
N GLU A 252 -2.21 10.36 -5.50
CA GLU A 252 -0.93 10.52 -6.19
C GLU A 252 -0.74 9.36 -7.18
N VAL A 253 -0.40 9.72 -8.40
CA VAL A 253 -0.03 8.81 -9.47
C VAL A 253 1.41 9.10 -9.87
N THR A 254 2.08 8.12 -10.48
CA THR A 254 3.42 8.30 -11.02
C THR A 254 3.48 7.66 -12.42
N PRO A 255 4.44 8.07 -13.28
CA PRO A 255 4.57 7.46 -14.60
C PRO A 255 4.80 5.95 -14.54
N LYS A 256 4.10 5.19 -15.40
CA LYS A 256 4.28 3.74 -15.52
C LYS A 256 5.65 3.41 -16.10
N THR A 257 6.28 2.38 -15.53
CA THR A 257 7.40 1.65 -16.15
C THR A 257 6.92 0.29 -16.62
N LEU A 258 7.79 -0.48 -17.28
CA LEU A 258 7.49 -1.86 -17.68
C LEU A 258 7.11 -2.78 -16.51
N ALA A 259 7.57 -2.46 -15.29
CA ALA A 259 7.21 -3.21 -14.08
C ALA A 259 5.78 -2.90 -13.58
N ASP A 260 5.19 -1.77 -13.99
CA ASP A 260 3.94 -1.24 -13.43
C ASP A 260 2.73 -1.48 -14.35
N VAL A 261 2.90 -2.21 -15.47
CA VAL A 261 1.87 -2.38 -16.52
C VAL A 261 0.56 -2.98 -16.03
N LYS A 262 0.59 -3.72 -14.91
CA LYS A 262 -0.60 -4.33 -14.29
C LYS A 262 -1.29 -3.42 -13.26
N GLY A 263 -0.65 -2.32 -12.86
CA GLY A 263 -1.18 -1.41 -11.84
C GLY A 263 -2.38 -0.62 -12.35
N GLY A 264 -3.36 -0.42 -11.46
CA GLY A 264 -4.53 0.43 -11.70
C GLY A 264 -4.15 1.86 -12.10
N THR A 265 -4.96 2.46 -12.96
CA THR A 265 -4.75 3.80 -13.53
C THR A 265 -5.96 4.69 -13.27
N LEU A 266 -5.74 6.00 -13.21
CA LEU A 266 -6.85 6.95 -13.25
C LEU A 266 -7.34 7.14 -14.68
N ILE A 267 -8.66 7.17 -14.83
CA ILE A 267 -9.36 7.49 -16.08
C ILE A 267 -10.45 8.53 -15.82
N SER A 268 -10.83 9.25 -16.85
CA SER A 268 -12.08 10.02 -16.86
C SER A 268 -13.19 9.15 -17.43
N TYR A 269 -14.32 9.08 -16.73
CA TYR A 269 -15.48 8.28 -17.09
C TYR A 269 -16.76 8.95 -16.59
N ASP A 270 -17.72 9.21 -17.49
CA ASP A 270 -18.97 9.91 -17.19
C ASP A 270 -18.80 11.22 -16.39
N GLY A 271 -17.78 12.00 -16.75
CA GLY A 271 -17.47 13.30 -16.13
C GLY A 271 -16.82 13.23 -14.75
N LYS A 272 -16.47 12.04 -14.26
CA LYS A 272 -15.76 11.85 -12.99
C LYS A 272 -14.44 11.12 -13.19
N VAL A 273 -13.49 11.35 -12.29
CA VAL A 273 -12.27 10.55 -12.20
C VAL A 273 -12.57 9.25 -11.45
N GLN A 274 -12.07 8.14 -11.96
CA GLN A 274 -12.16 6.84 -11.28
C GLN A 274 -10.91 5.99 -11.47
N LEU A 275 -10.68 5.09 -10.52
CA LEU A 275 -9.61 4.10 -10.60
C LEU A 275 -10.09 2.90 -11.43
N LEU A 276 -9.41 2.65 -12.55
CA LEU A 276 -9.60 1.46 -13.37
C LEU A 276 -8.56 0.40 -12.99
N GLU A 277 -9.03 -0.73 -12.49
CA GLU A 277 -8.19 -1.91 -12.18
C GLU A 277 -8.30 -2.95 -13.30
N ILE A 278 -7.25 -3.78 -13.44
CA ILE A 278 -7.22 -4.82 -14.48
C ILE A 278 -8.40 -5.81 -14.39
N ALA A 279 -8.90 -6.07 -13.19
CA ALA A 279 -10.05 -6.95 -12.96
C ALA A 279 -11.37 -6.42 -13.52
N GLN A 280 -11.45 -5.12 -13.82
CA GLN A 280 -12.61 -4.45 -14.42
C GLN A 280 -12.51 -4.37 -15.94
N VAL A 281 -11.34 -4.70 -16.51
CA VAL A 281 -11.06 -4.58 -17.94
C VAL A 281 -11.56 -5.83 -18.65
N PRO A 282 -12.40 -5.71 -19.69
CA PRO A 282 -12.78 -6.85 -20.52
C PRO A 282 -11.56 -7.53 -21.14
N ASP A 283 -11.57 -8.87 -21.24
CA ASP A 283 -10.44 -9.65 -21.76
C ASP A 283 -9.92 -9.16 -23.12
N SER A 284 -10.83 -8.69 -23.99
CA SER A 284 -10.50 -8.12 -25.31
C SER A 284 -9.61 -6.87 -25.26
N HIS A 285 -9.61 -6.14 -24.14
CA HIS A 285 -8.90 -4.85 -23.99
C HIS A 285 -7.74 -4.90 -22.99
N VAL A 286 -7.41 -6.08 -22.43
CA VAL A 286 -6.31 -6.24 -21.46
C VAL A 286 -4.96 -5.78 -22.01
N ASN A 287 -4.69 -6.02 -23.30
CA ASN A 287 -3.43 -5.59 -23.91
C ASN A 287 -3.37 -4.06 -24.08
N GLU A 288 -4.48 -3.42 -24.39
CA GLU A 288 -4.57 -1.96 -24.43
C GLU A 288 -4.39 -1.35 -23.03
N PHE A 289 -4.98 -1.95 -22.00
CA PHE A 289 -4.79 -1.53 -20.60
C PHE A 289 -3.32 -1.57 -20.15
N LYS A 290 -2.59 -2.63 -20.57
CA LYS A 290 -1.17 -2.81 -20.27
C LYS A 290 -0.26 -1.90 -21.10
N SER A 291 -0.78 -1.23 -22.14
CA SER A 291 0.00 -0.31 -22.95
C SER A 291 0.32 0.96 -22.16
N ILE A 292 1.62 1.18 -21.92
CA ILE A 292 2.14 2.40 -21.28
C ILE A 292 2.01 3.64 -22.17
N GLU A 293 1.75 3.46 -23.48
CA GLU A 293 1.48 4.58 -24.39
C GLU A 293 0.07 5.13 -24.20
N LYS A 294 -0.90 4.24 -23.94
CA LYS A 294 -2.30 4.58 -23.71
C LYS A 294 -2.55 5.01 -22.27
N PHE A 295 -2.11 4.20 -21.30
CA PHE A 295 -2.25 4.49 -19.87
C PHE A 295 -0.87 4.76 -19.26
N LYS A 296 -0.52 6.05 -19.18
CA LYS A 296 0.84 6.52 -18.84
C LYS A 296 1.15 6.56 -17.35
N ILE A 297 0.13 6.47 -16.50
CA ILE A 297 0.21 6.67 -15.05
C ILE A 297 -0.33 5.46 -14.29
N PHE A 298 0.08 5.29 -13.05
CA PHE A 298 -0.54 4.31 -12.14
C PHE A 298 -0.66 4.84 -10.72
N ASN A 299 -1.61 4.27 -9.98
CA ASN A 299 -1.88 4.59 -8.58
C ASN A 299 -0.72 4.17 -7.68
N THR A 300 -0.20 5.12 -6.89
CA THR A 300 0.85 4.87 -5.89
C THR A 300 0.30 4.38 -4.54
N ASN A 301 -1.01 4.47 -4.35
CA ASN A 301 -1.72 4.29 -3.08
C ASN A 301 -1.32 5.30 -1.99
N ASN A 302 -0.76 6.45 -2.39
CA ASN A 302 -0.62 7.66 -1.57
C ASN A 302 -1.88 8.51 -1.81
N LEU A 303 -2.76 8.58 -0.82
CA LEU A 303 -4.10 9.16 -0.95
C LEU A 303 -4.27 10.28 0.07
N TRP A 304 -4.82 11.40 -0.36
CA TRP A 304 -5.13 12.54 0.49
C TRP A 304 -6.63 12.71 0.48
N VAL A 305 -7.28 12.61 1.64
CA VAL A 305 -8.74 12.54 1.69
C VAL A 305 -9.27 13.50 2.75
N ASN A 306 -10.29 14.26 2.39
CA ASN A 306 -10.95 15.19 3.29
C ASN A 306 -11.79 14.43 4.33
N LEU A 307 -11.59 14.70 5.61
CA LEU A 307 -12.23 14.01 6.73
C LEU A 307 -13.74 14.29 6.79
N HIS A 308 -14.19 15.50 6.45
CA HIS A 308 -15.62 15.82 6.41
C HIS A 308 -16.32 15.04 5.29
N ALA A 309 -15.69 14.91 4.13
CA ALA A 309 -16.20 14.11 3.02
C ALA A 309 -16.29 12.62 3.38
N ILE A 310 -15.27 12.08 4.07
CA ILE A 310 -15.33 10.70 4.61
C ILE A 310 -16.55 10.54 5.51
N LYS A 311 -16.74 11.43 6.50
CA LYS A 311 -17.87 11.36 7.43
C LYS A 311 -19.20 11.35 6.69
N ARG A 312 -19.41 12.32 5.79
CA ARG A 312 -20.61 12.43 4.95
C ARG A 312 -20.88 11.15 4.18
N LEU A 313 -19.90 10.67 3.41
CA LEU A 313 -20.09 9.54 2.49
C LEU A 313 -20.27 8.20 3.21
N VAL A 314 -19.62 8.01 4.37
CA VAL A 314 -19.81 6.81 5.19
C VAL A 314 -21.17 6.84 5.92
N GLU A 315 -21.60 8.00 6.44
CA GLU A 315 -22.92 8.14 7.08
C GLU A 315 -24.08 7.95 6.12
N THR A 316 -23.95 8.42 4.87
CA THR A 316 -24.97 8.21 3.84
C THR A 316 -24.84 6.89 3.10
N ASN A 317 -23.92 6.00 3.51
CA ASN A 317 -23.63 4.72 2.85
C ASN A 317 -23.40 4.86 1.32
N ALA A 318 -22.72 5.93 0.90
CA ALA A 318 -22.52 6.27 -0.51
C ALA A 318 -21.28 5.60 -1.12
N LEU A 319 -20.34 5.13 -0.29
CA LEU A 319 -19.10 4.50 -0.73
C LEU A 319 -19.32 3.07 -1.24
N LYS A 320 -19.65 2.95 -2.54
CA LYS A 320 -19.89 1.66 -3.23
C LYS A 320 -18.70 1.25 -4.09
N MET A 321 -17.53 1.08 -3.49
CA MET A 321 -16.31 0.65 -4.22
C MET A 321 -16.49 -0.71 -4.90
N GLU A 322 -15.75 -0.93 -5.98
CA GLU A 322 -15.68 -2.23 -6.67
C GLU A 322 -15.22 -3.32 -5.71
N ILE A 323 -15.86 -4.48 -5.87
CA ILE A 323 -15.60 -5.67 -5.07
C ILE A 323 -14.48 -6.46 -5.74
N ILE A 324 -13.49 -6.83 -4.96
CA ILE A 324 -12.35 -7.63 -5.38
C ILE A 324 -12.55 -9.04 -4.78
N PRO A 325 -13.00 -10.02 -5.58
CA PRO A 325 -13.05 -11.40 -5.12
C PRO A 325 -11.63 -11.98 -5.11
N ASN A 326 -11.23 -12.54 -3.99
CA ASN A 326 -9.93 -13.15 -3.77
C ASN A 326 -10.14 -14.62 -3.36
N PRO A 327 -10.21 -15.54 -4.35
CA PRO A 327 -10.34 -16.96 -4.07
C PRO A 327 -9.06 -17.50 -3.43
N LYS A 328 -9.21 -18.27 -2.35
CA LYS A 328 -8.12 -18.90 -1.59
C LYS A 328 -8.48 -20.33 -1.20
N GLU A 329 -7.51 -20.99 -0.60
CA GLU A 329 -7.68 -22.30 0.02
C GLU A 329 -7.13 -22.25 1.45
N VAL A 330 -7.89 -22.80 2.39
CA VAL A 330 -7.55 -22.88 3.81
C VAL A 330 -7.81 -24.30 4.26
N ASP A 331 -6.76 -25.01 4.68
CA ASP A 331 -6.84 -26.42 5.08
C ASP A 331 -7.56 -27.32 4.06
N GLY A 332 -7.31 -27.09 2.76
CA GLY A 332 -7.97 -27.83 1.66
C GLY A 332 -9.38 -27.34 1.31
N ILE A 333 -9.94 -26.38 2.04
CA ILE A 333 -11.27 -25.81 1.80
C ILE A 333 -11.14 -24.59 0.90
N LYS A 334 -11.81 -24.62 -0.26
CA LYS A 334 -11.93 -23.45 -1.15
C LYS A 334 -12.79 -22.38 -0.50
N VAL A 335 -12.21 -21.19 -0.38
CA VAL A 335 -12.85 -20.03 0.26
C VAL A 335 -12.77 -18.80 -0.62
N MET A 336 -13.67 -17.86 -0.38
CA MET A 336 -13.73 -16.57 -1.04
C MET A 336 -13.59 -15.45 0.00
N GLN A 337 -12.71 -14.50 -0.30
CA GLN A 337 -12.58 -13.24 0.42
C GLN A 337 -13.12 -12.14 -0.50
N LEU A 338 -13.96 -11.27 0.03
CA LEU A 338 -14.47 -10.10 -0.68
C LEU A 338 -13.82 -8.87 -0.08
N GLU A 339 -13.06 -8.15 -0.89
CA GLU A 339 -12.31 -6.98 -0.45
C GLU A 339 -12.69 -5.76 -1.27
N THR A 340 -12.29 -4.58 -0.81
CA THR A 340 -12.38 -3.33 -1.58
C THR A 340 -11.06 -2.56 -1.51
N ALA A 341 -10.81 -1.70 -2.49
CA ALA A 341 -9.64 -0.84 -2.54
C ALA A 341 -9.98 0.61 -2.16
N ALA A 342 -9.18 1.23 -1.29
CA ALA A 342 -9.34 2.63 -0.89
C ALA A 342 -9.32 3.60 -2.09
N GLY A 343 -8.48 3.31 -3.09
CA GLY A 343 -8.38 4.09 -4.31
C GLY A 343 -9.65 4.08 -5.17
N ALA A 344 -10.43 2.99 -5.13
CA ALA A 344 -11.69 2.88 -5.88
C ALA A 344 -12.77 3.84 -5.34
N ALA A 345 -12.60 4.37 -4.13
CA ALA A 345 -13.54 5.31 -3.54
C ALA A 345 -13.51 6.69 -4.22
N ILE A 346 -12.44 7.05 -4.95
CA ILE A 346 -12.20 8.40 -5.50
C ILE A 346 -13.40 8.99 -6.24
N ARG A 347 -14.15 8.18 -7.00
CA ARG A 347 -15.30 8.63 -7.80
C ARG A 347 -16.51 9.13 -6.99
N PHE A 348 -16.57 8.79 -5.70
CA PHE A 348 -17.66 9.18 -4.80
C PHE A 348 -17.41 10.55 -4.15
N PHE A 349 -16.20 11.08 -4.27
CA PHE A 349 -15.80 12.36 -3.70
C PHE A 349 -15.97 13.48 -4.73
N ASP A 350 -16.31 14.67 -4.24
CA ASP A 350 -16.45 15.86 -5.07
C ASP A 350 -15.07 16.51 -5.29
N HIS A 351 -14.87 17.11 -6.46
CA HIS A 351 -13.59 17.72 -6.86
C HIS A 351 -12.38 16.79 -6.67
N ALA A 352 -12.59 15.48 -6.90
CA ALA A 352 -11.53 14.50 -6.80
C ALA A 352 -10.52 14.65 -7.96
N ILE A 353 -9.23 14.54 -7.64
CA ILE A 353 -8.13 14.72 -8.60
C ILE A 353 -7.07 13.63 -8.48
N GLY A 354 -6.22 13.52 -9.49
CA GLY A 354 -4.91 12.90 -9.39
C GLY A 354 -3.82 13.97 -9.31
N ILE A 355 -2.67 13.62 -8.73
CA ILE A 355 -1.43 14.40 -8.87
C ILE A 355 -0.35 13.50 -9.44
N ASN A 356 0.19 13.85 -10.60
CA ASN A 356 1.28 13.11 -11.23
C ASN A 356 2.62 13.55 -10.64
N GLY A 357 3.09 12.80 -9.65
CA GLY A 357 4.30 13.07 -8.89
C GLY A 357 5.52 12.28 -9.36
N PRO A 358 6.72 12.67 -8.89
CA PRO A 358 7.94 11.94 -9.18
C PRO A 358 7.96 10.57 -8.51
N ARG A 359 8.63 9.60 -9.14
CA ARG A 359 8.77 8.23 -8.61
C ARG A 359 9.49 8.17 -7.25
N SER A 360 10.19 9.22 -6.84
CA SER A 360 10.77 9.34 -5.50
C SER A 360 9.73 9.22 -4.37
N ARG A 361 8.44 9.49 -4.66
CA ARG A 361 7.33 9.31 -3.71
C ARG A 361 6.73 7.90 -3.70
N PHE A 362 7.19 7.04 -4.60
CA PHE A 362 6.79 5.65 -4.73
C PHE A 362 8.00 4.72 -4.62
N LEU A 363 8.37 4.43 -3.37
CA LEU A 363 9.46 3.53 -3.00
C LEU A 363 8.91 2.40 -2.10
N PRO A 364 8.03 1.53 -2.64
CA PRO A 364 7.54 0.37 -1.91
C PRO A 364 8.63 -0.70 -1.81
N VAL A 365 8.64 -1.42 -0.68
CA VAL A 365 9.47 -2.62 -0.52
C VAL A 365 8.56 -3.83 -0.53
N LYS A 366 8.52 -4.62 -1.61
CA LYS A 366 7.64 -5.80 -1.76
C LYS A 366 8.39 -7.12 -1.65
N ALA A 367 9.66 -7.15 -2.02
CA ALA A 367 10.55 -8.29 -1.90
C ALA A 367 11.90 -7.90 -1.28
N SER A 368 12.74 -8.90 -0.97
CA SER A 368 14.10 -8.68 -0.48
C SER A 368 15.01 -7.99 -1.49
N SER A 369 14.73 -8.10 -2.79
CA SER A 369 15.40 -7.31 -3.83
C SER A 369 15.16 -5.81 -3.65
N ASP A 370 13.95 -5.41 -3.27
CA ASP A 370 13.64 -4.01 -2.96
C ASP A 370 14.31 -3.57 -1.65
N LEU A 371 14.41 -4.49 -0.68
CA LEU A 371 15.11 -4.24 0.57
C LEU A 371 16.60 -3.96 0.32
N LEU A 372 17.25 -4.73 -0.55
CA LEU A 372 18.63 -4.49 -0.98
C LEU A 372 18.81 -3.09 -1.58
N LEU A 373 17.87 -2.65 -2.43
CA LEU A 373 17.91 -1.30 -3.01
C LEU A 373 17.93 -0.23 -1.91
N VAL A 374 16.98 -0.26 -0.97
CA VAL A 374 16.82 0.80 0.04
C VAL A 374 17.86 0.75 1.16
N GLN A 375 18.46 -0.43 1.40
CA GLN A 375 19.57 -0.63 2.33
C GLN A 375 20.90 -0.13 1.79
N SER A 376 21.07 -0.12 0.46
CA SER A 376 22.33 0.21 -0.17
C SER A 376 22.68 1.71 -0.14
N ASP A 377 23.88 2.00 -0.67
CA ASP A 377 24.38 3.34 -0.93
C ASP A 377 23.68 4.06 -2.10
N LEU A 378 22.70 3.45 -2.78
CA LEU A 378 21.79 4.16 -3.69
C LEU A 378 20.95 5.23 -2.98
N TYR A 379 20.77 5.05 -1.67
CA TYR A 379 20.04 5.98 -0.83
C TYR A 379 20.90 6.46 0.33
N THR A 380 20.55 7.63 0.84
CA THR A 380 21.03 8.18 2.09
C THR A 380 19.87 8.28 3.07
N LEU A 381 20.17 8.22 4.38
CA LEU A 381 19.18 8.38 5.42
C LEU A 381 19.49 9.64 6.23
N ASN A 382 18.55 10.59 6.25
CA ASN A 382 18.63 11.79 7.07
C ASN A 382 17.25 12.09 7.66
N ASP A 383 17.15 12.31 8.97
CA ASP A 383 15.89 12.62 9.68
C ASP A 383 14.74 11.65 9.35
N GLY A 384 15.04 10.35 9.19
CA GLY A 384 14.05 9.33 8.82
C GLY A 384 13.71 9.29 7.32
N TYR A 385 14.20 10.23 6.51
CA TYR A 385 13.96 10.28 5.07
C TYR A 385 14.99 9.44 4.30
N VAL A 386 14.49 8.43 3.59
CA VAL A 386 15.28 7.64 2.63
C VAL A 386 15.34 8.41 1.31
N THR A 387 16.46 9.08 1.07
CA THR A 387 16.64 10.01 -0.03
C THR A 387 17.62 9.46 -1.06
N ARG A 388 17.42 9.80 -2.34
CA ARG A 388 18.30 9.35 -3.41
C ARG A 388 19.71 9.89 -3.18
N ASN A 389 20.72 9.02 -3.23
CA ASN A 389 22.11 9.46 -3.11
C ASN A 389 22.50 10.29 -4.34
N LYS A 390 23.00 11.51 -4.14
CA LYS A 390 23.44 12.41 -5.22
C LYS A 390 24.63 11.88 -6.01
N ALA A 391 25.41 10.97 -5.46
CA ALA A 391 26.51 10.32 -6.16
C ALA A 391 26.04 9.32 -7.22
N ARG A 392 24.76 8.92 -7.21
CA ARG A 392 24.17 8.07 -8.25
C ARG A 392 23.93 8.91 -9.51
N ALA A 393 24.74 8.70 -10.55
CA ALA A 393 24.60 9.40 -11.84
C ALA A 393 23.30 9.05 -12.58
N ASN A 394 22.88 7.78 -12.55
CA ASN A 394 21.66 7.33 -13.22
C ASN A 394 20.43 7.48 -12.30
N PRO A 395 19.42 8.31 -12.66
CA PRO A 395 18.25 8.53 -11.81
C PRO A 395 17.43 7.26 -11.58
N SER A 396 17.51 6.26 -12.46
CA SER A 396 16.80 4.99 -12.34
C SER A 396 17.47 4.02 -11.36
N ASN A 397 16.65 3.24 -10.65
CA ASN A 397 17.13 2.08 -9.87
C ASN A 397 17.70 1.00 -10.80
N PRO A 398 18.73 0.25 -10.36
CA PRO A 398 19.12 -0.98 -11.03
C PRO A 398 18.01 -2.03 -10.92
N SER A 399 17.94 -2.93 -11.91
CA SER A 399 17.09 -4.12 -11.82
C SER A 399 17.76 -5.16 -10.93
N ILE A 400 17.08 -5.65 -9.89
CA ILE A 400 17.60 -6.67 -8.99
C ILE A 400 16.67 -7.87 -8.97
N GLU A 401 17.19 -9.03 -9.35
CA GLU A 401 16.52 -10.33 -9.26
C GLU A 401 17.34 -11.23 -8.33
N LEU A 402 16.76 -11.56 -7.17
CA LEU A 402 17.35 -12.50 -6.22
C LEU A 402 16.56 -13.81 -6.24
N GLY A 403 17.28 -14.93 -6.23
CA GLY A 403 16.71 -16.28 -6.22
C GLY A 403 15.87 -16.57 -4.98
N PRO A 404 15.14 -17.70 -4.98
CA PRO A 404 14.25 -18.10 -3.88
C PRO A 404 14.99 -18.22 -2.53
N GLU A 405 16.29 -18.48 -2.54
CA GLU A 405 17.16 -18.54 -1.35
C GLU A 405 17.25 -17.21 -0.59
N PHE A 406 16.93 -16.09 -1.24
CA PHE A 406 16.90 -14.75 -0.65
C PHE A 406 15.47 -14.27 -0.33
N LYS A 407 14.44 -15.11 -0.55
CA LYS A 407 13.04 -14.67 -0.43
C LYS A 407 12.67 -14.26 1.00
N LYS A 408 13.15 -15.00 2.01
CA LYS A 408 12.88 -14.69 3.41
C LYS A 408 13.90 -13.66 3.91
N VAL A 409 13.46 -12.69 4.73
CA VAL A 409 14.35 -11.65 5.27
C VAL A 409 15.50 -12.25 6.07
N ALA A 410 15.24 -13.26 6.90
CA ALA A 410 16.29 -13.91 7.68
C ALA A 410 17.40 -14.52 6.80
N ASP A 411 17.00 -15.23 5.73
CA ASP A 411 17.94 -15.84 4.79
C ASP A 411 18.70 -14.75 4.01
N PHE A 412 17.98 -13.74 3.50
CA PHE A 412 18.56 -12.58 2.84
C PHE A 412 19.63 -11.89 3.70
N LEU A 413 19.33 -11.56 4.95
CA LEU A 413 20.27 -10.92 5.87
C LEU A 413 21.47 -11.82 6.17
N SER A 414 21.25 -13.13 6.34
CA SER A 414 22.35 -14.07 6.62
C SER A 414 23.33 -14.21 5.45
N ARG A 415 22.85 -14.01 4.22
CA ARG A 415 23.62 -14.17 2.98
C ARG A 415 24.43 -12.94 2.62
N PHE A 416 24.19 -11.78 3.24
CA PHE A 416 24.99 -10.57 3.05
C PHE A 416 25.66 -10.19 4.38
N LYS A 417 26.97 -10.48 4.54
CA LYS A 417 27.71 -10.03 5.73
C LYS A 417 27.67 -8.51 5.91
N SER A 418 27.70 -7.78 4.79
CA SER A 418 27.32 -6.38 4.71
C SER A 418 26.60 -6.12 3.40
N ILE A 419 25.79 -5.08 3.35
CA ILE A 419 25.14 -4.66 2.12
C ILE A 419 26.20 -4.15 1.13
N PRO A 420 26.28 -4.68 -0.11
CA PRO A 420 27.26 -4.25 -1.09
C PRO A 420 27.01 -2.81 -1.56
N SER A 421 28.07 -2.13 -1.98
CA SER A 421 27.94 -0.90 -2.77
C SER A 421 27.37 -1.26 -4.14
N ILE A 422 26.27 -0.60 -4.51
CA ILE A 422 25.59 -0.81 -5.80
C ILE A 422 25.30 0.53 -6.49
N ILE A 423 25.99 1.59 -6.10
CA ILE A 423 25.78 2.94 -6.63
C ILE A 423 26.08 3.06 -8.13
N GLU A 424 26.94 2.20 -8.67
CA GLU A 424 27.28 2.10 -10.10
C GLU A 424 26.63 0.89 -10.79
N LEU A 425 25.67 0.21 -10.14
CA LEU A 425 25.01 -0.98 -10.69
C LEU A 425 23.92 -0.61 -11.72
N ASP A 426 23.81 -1.39 -12.78
CA ASP A 426 22.69 -1.36 -13.75
C ASP A 426 21.73 -2.53 -13.54
N SER A 427 22.26 -3.73 -13.36
CA SER A 427 21.44 -4.92 -13.07
C SER A 427 22.21 -5.97 -12.28
N LEU A 428 21.52 -6.63 -11.33
CA LEU A 428 22.01 -7.78 -10.59
C LEU A 428 21.02 -8.94 -10.73
N LYS A 429 21.51 -10.11 -11.14
CA LYS A 429 20.77 -11.38 -11.05
C LYS A 429 21.56 -12.39 -10.23
N VAL A 430 20.94 -12.93 -9.18
CA VAL A 430 21.56 -13.94 -8.31
C VAL A 430 20.68 -15.18 -8.26
N THR A 431 21.23 -16.35 -8.58
CA THR A 431 20.50 -17.63 -8.55
C THR A 431 21.31 -18.73 -7.87
N GLY A 432 20.66 -19.53 -7.03
CA GLY A 432 21.29 -20.65 -6.32
C GLY A 432 21.90 -20.24 -4.97
N ASP A 433 22.69 -21.14 -4.38
CA ASP A 433 23.26 -20.97 -3.03
C ASP A 433 24.47 -20.02 -3.02
N VAL A 434 24.19 -18.72 -3.07
CA VAL A 434 25.17 -17.64 -3.11
C VAL A 434 25.25 -16.90 -1.77
N TRP A 435 26.46 -16.59 -1.34
CA TRP A 435 26.79 -15.87 -0.11
C TRP A 435 27.75 -14.72 -0.41
N PHE A 436 27.55 -13.58 0.24
CA PHE A 436 28.30 -12.35 0.04
C PHE A 436 29.08 -11.98 1.30
N GLY A 437 30.38 -11.79 1.13
CA GLY A 437 31.28 -11.19 2.11
C GLY A 437 30.97 -9.73 2.44
N SER A 438 31.86 -9.10 3.20
CA SER A 438 31.77 -7.71 3.62
C SER A 438 32.50 -6.77 2.65
N GLY A 439 32.03 -5.52 2.51
CA GLY A 439 32.72 -4.50 1.69
C GLY A 439 32.72 -4.75 0.18
N ILE A 440 31.78 -5.54 -0.35
CA ILE A 440 31.66 -5.85 -1.77
C ILE A 440 31.16 -4.65 -2.57
N THR A 441 31.63 -4.50 -3.80
CA THR A 441 31.15 -3.48 -4.77
C THR A 441 30.68 -4.16 -6.06
N LEU A 442 29.48 -3.83 -6.51
CA LEU A 442 28.89 -4.35 -7.75
C LEU A 442 28.65 -3.20 -8.75
N LYS A 443 29.11 -3.36 -10.00
CA LYS A 443 29.07 -2.32 -11.03
C LYS A 443 28.53 -2.84 -12.37
N GLY A 444 27.78 -2.00 -13.08
CA GLY A 444 27.23 -2.34 -14.40
C GLY A 444 26.29 -3.55 -14.35
N LYS A 445 26.48 -4.52 -15.25
CA LYS A 445 25.64 -5.73 -15.30
C LYS A 445 26.33 -6.92 -14.65
N VAL A 446 25.74 -7.45 -13.59
CA VAL A 446 26.29 -8.58 -12.82
C VAL A 446 25.30 -9.74 -12.79
N VAL A 447 25.78 -10.94 -13.12
CA VAL A 447 25.03 -12.19 -12.98
C VAL A 447 25.84 -13.15 -12.14
N ILE A 448 25.25 -13.73 -11.10
CA ILE A 448 25.90 -14.68 -10.21
C ILE A 448 25.02 -15.93 -10.12
N ALA A 449 25.50 -17.04 -10.65
CA ALA A 449 24.73 -18.28 -10.75
C ALA A 449 25.51 -19.45 -10.14
N ALA A 450 25.05 -19.89 -8.96
CA ALA A 450 25.51 -21.13 -8.36
C ALA A 450 24.74 -22.32 -8.96
N LYS A 451 25.48 -23.30 -9.50
CA LYS A 451 24.88 -24.55 -10.00
C LYS A 451 24.27 -25.35 -8.85
N SER A 452 23.35 -26.25 -9.18
CA SER A 452 22.73 -27.16 -8.20
C SER A 452 23.80 -27.90 -7.39
N GLY A 453 23.67 -27.87 -6.06
CA GLY A 453 24.61 -28.48 -5.12
C GLY A 453 25.94 -27.73 -4.92
N VAL A 454 26.14 -26.58 -5.56
CA VAL A 454 27.34 -25.76 -5.41
C VAL A 454 27.01 -24.55 -4.53
N LYS A 455 27.83 -24.33 -3.49
CA LYS A 455 27.83 -23.09 -2.72
C LYS A 455 28.85 -22.13 -3.32
N LEU A 456 28.43 -20.87 -3.54
CA LEU A 456 29.30 -19.82 -4.05
C LEU A 456 29.46 -18.73 -3.00
N GLU A 457 30.70 -18.43 -2.61
CA GLU A 457 31.01 -17.39 -1.62
C GLU A 457 31.82 -16.27 -2.29
N ILE A 458 31.22 -15.09 -2.40
CA ILE A 458 31.91 -13.89 -2.87
C ILE A 458 32.75 -13.34 -1.71
N PRO A 459 34.08 -13.20 -1.85
CA PRO A 459 34.97 -12.84 -0.75
C PRO A 459 34.81 -11.39 -0.33
N ASP A 460 35.30 -11.10 0.87
CA ASP A 460 35.31 -9.74 1.41
C ASP A 460 36.10 -8.80 0.48
N GLY A 461 35.58 -7.59 0.25
CA GLY A 461 36.21 -6.56 -0.57
C GLY A 461 36.13 -6.78 -2.09
N ALA A 462 35.45 -7.83 -2.57
CA ALA A 462 35.36 -8.12 -4.01
C ALA A 462 34.71 -6.98 -4.80
N VAL A 463 35.26 -6.70 -5.98
CA VAL A 463 34.69 -5.73 -6.94
C VAL A 463 34.30 -6.49 -8.21
N ILE A 464 32.99 -6.62 -8.44
CA ILE A 464 32.45 -7.37 -9.59
C ILE A 464 31.81 -6.36 -10.56
N ALA A 465 32.33 -6.30 -11.78
CA ALA A 465 31.90 -5.32 -12.78
C ALA A 465 31.69 -5.97 -14.15
N ASN A 466 30.49 -5.83 -14.73
CA ASN A 466 30.16 -6.27 -16.10
C ASN A 466 30.54 -7.73 -16.41
N MET A 467 30.24 -8.65 -15.49
CA MET A 467 30.62 -10.05 -15.63
C MET A 467 29.58 -11.03 -15.08
N GLU A 468 29.74 -12.28 -15.47
CA GLU A 468 28.97 -13.42 -15.00
C GLU A 468 29.87 -14.36 -14.19
N VAL A 469 29.44 -14.69 -12.98
CA VAL A 469 30.15 -15.58 -12.05
C VAL A 469 29.36 -16.88 -11.93
N ASN A 470 29.90 -17.96 -12.49
CA ASN A 470 29.26 -19.28 -12.59
C ASN A 470 29.88 -20.34 -11.67
N GLY A 471 31.01 -20.02 -11.04
CA GLY A 471 31.67 -20.89 -10.08
C GLY A 471 32.83 -20.21 -9.38
N PRO A 472 33.47 -20.90 -8.42
CA PRO A 472 34.55 -20.33 -7.60
C PRO A 472 35.78 -19.85 -8.39
N LYS A 473 35.95 -20.28 -9.65
CA LYS A 473 37.06 -19.88 -10.52
C LYS A 473 36.88 -18.49 -11.15
N ASP A 474 35.64 -17.98 -11.12
CA ASP A 474 35.28 -16.70 -11.72
C ASP A 474 35.31 -15.55 -10.70
N ILE A 475 35.64 -15.87 -9.44
CA ILE A 475 35.61 -14.97 -8.27
C ILE A 475 36.97 -14.35 -7.99
#